data_AF-A0A9Q3DXT3-F1
#
_entry.id   AF-A0A9Q3DXT3-F1
#
_cell.length_a   1.000
_cell.length_b   1.000
_cell.length_c   1.000
_cell.angle_alpha   90.00
_cell.angle_beta   90.00
_cell.angle_gamma   90.00
#
_symmetry.space_group_name_H-M   'P 1'
#
loop_
_entity.id
_entity.type
_entity.pdbx_description
1 polymer ?
#
loop_
_entity_poly.entity_id
_entity_poly.type
_entity_poly.pdbx_seq_one_letter_code
_entity_poly.pdbx_strand_id
1 'polypeptide(L)'
;MEILHQHQQSQTPKGSPKCDIWDGLVWRRFTGTRNIHDPPFMSIPGALAFSIYVDWFNAHGTSTWLASIGPIMLMCLNLPPSERFKPKNVYVSGIIPGPKETTALQLNYLLMPFIKDLK
;
A
#
# COMPACT_ATOMS: atom_id res chain seq x y z
N MET A 1 -6.44 7.61 16.48
CA MET A 1 -5.63 6.70 17.32
C MET A 1 -6.42 5.45 17.71
N GLU A 2 -7.65 5.58 18.19
CA GLU A 2 -8.46 4.44 18.68
C GLU A 2 -8.90 3.44 17.58
N ILE A 3 -9.21 3.94 16.36
CA ILE A 3 -9.65 3.09 15.22
C ILE A 3 -8.53 2.18 14.69
N LEU A 4 -7.26 2.61 14.80
CA LEU A 4 -6.10 1.83 14.34
C LEU A 4 -5.83 0.63 15.26
N HIS A 5 -6.11 0.77 16.56
CA HIS A 5 -5.83 -0.27 17.56
C HIS A 5 -6.79 -1.45 17.51
N GLN A 6 -8.06 -1.22 17.19
CA GLN A 6 -9.08 -2.27 17.22
C GLN A 6 -8.97 -3.27 16.06
N HIS A 7 -8.46 -2.85 14.90
CA HIS A 7 -8.42 -3.70 13.71
C HIS A 7 -7.27 -4.72 13.71
N GLN A 8 -6.15 -4.42 14.37
CA GLN A 8 -4.97 -5.30 14.36
C GLN A 8 -5.12 -6.56 15.23
N GLN A 9 -6.17 -6.64 16.07
CA GLN A 9 -6.31 -7.67 17.10
C GLN A 9 -7.34 -8.77 16.79
N SER A 10 -8.16 -8.63 15.74
CA SER A 10 -9.17 -9.64 15.43
C SER A 10 -8.58 -10.79 14.60
N GLN A 11 -8.37 -11.96 15.23
CA GLN A 11 -8.11 -13.19 14.50
C GLN A 11 -9.42 -13.76 13.95
N THR A 12 -9.47 -14.01 12.65
CA THR A 12 -10.58 -14.75 12.03
C THR A 12 -10.54 -16.23 12.48
N PRO A 13 -11.67 -16.81 12.90
CA PRO A 13 -11.74 -18.22 13.32
C PRO A 13 -11.23 -19.17 12.23
N LYS A 14 -10.59 -20.26 12.65
CA LYS A 14 -10.06 -21.27 11.72
C LYS A 14 -11.23 -21.89 10.91
N GLY A 15 -11.25 -21.66 9.60
CA GLY A 15 -12.30 -22.14 8.70
C GLY A 15 -13.31 -21.07 8.26
N SER A 16 -13.23 -19.84 8.77
CA SER A 16 -14.03 -18.73 8.22
C SER A 16 -13.53 -18.30 6.84
N PRO A 17 -14.40 -17.73 5.99
CA PRO A 17 -13.98 -17.07 4.77
C PRO A 17 -12.90 -16.03 5.08
N LYS A 18 -11.86 -15.98 4.24
CA LYS A 18 -10.85 -14.92 4.29
C LYS A 18 -11.45 -13.70 3.61
N CYS A 19 -11.67 -12.64 4.36
CA CYS A 19 -12.32 -11.42 3.89
C CYS A 19 -11.35 -10.23 3.83
N ASP A 20 -10.14 -10.39 4.37
CA ASP A 20 -9.12 -9.34 4.44
C ASP A 20 -7.70 -9.87 4.13
N ILE A 21 -6.80 -8.98 3.70
CA ILE A 21 -5.37 -9.26 3.51
C ILE A 21 -4.72 -9.82 4.77
N TRP A 22 -5.17 -9.33 5.94
CA TRP A 22 -4.70 -9.77 7.25
C TRP A 22 -5.12 -11.20 7.62
N ASP A 23 -6.03 -11.82 6.87
CA ASP A 23 -6.34 -13.26 6.99
C ASP A 23 -5.29 -14.14 6.32
N GLY A 24 -4.42 -13.53 5.50
CA GLY A 24 -3.29 -14.17 4.83
C GLY A 24 -2.15 -14.50 5.80
N LEU A 25 -1.70 -15.77 5.79
CA LEU A 25 -0.61 -16.22 6.65
C LEU A 25 0.69 -15.45 6.40
N VAL A 26 0.96 -15.12 5.12
CA VAL A 26 2.17 -14.40 4.71
C VAL A 26 2.27 -13.04 5.40
N TRP A 27 1.17 -12.28 5.44
CA TRP A 27 1.14 -10.94 6.05
C TRP A 27 1.13 -10.98 7.57
N ARG A 28 0.45 -11.96 8.17
CA ARG A 28 0.46 -12.13 9.64
C ARG A 28 1.82 -12.55 10.21
N ARG A 29 2.64 -13.23 9.41
CA ARG A 29 3.97 -13.71 9.83
C ARG A 29 5.11 -12.92 9.22
N PHE A 30 4.81 -11.89 8.44
CA PHE A 30 5.83 -11.04 7.84
C PHE A 30 6.60 -10.33 8.95
N THR A 31 7.89 -10.63 9.09
CA THR A 31 8.74 -10.03 10.12
C THR A 31 9.37 -8.71 9.65
N GLY A 32 9.39 -8.46 8.34
CA GLY A 32 10.12 -7.32 7.76
C GLY A 32 11.64 -7.51 7.72
N THR A 33 12.16 -8.59 8.28
CA THR A 33 13.59 -8.91 8.32
C THR A 33 13.86 -10.21 7.57
N ARG A 34 15.15 -10.56 7.39
CA ARG A 34 15.54 -11.89 6.90
C ARG A 34 15.45 -12.98 7.98
N ASN A 35 15.14 -12.61 9.23
CA ASN A 35 15.03 -13.55 10.34
C ASN A 35 13.57 -13.89 10.61
N ILE A 36 13.21 -15.17 10.44
CA ILE A 36 11.84 -15.66 10.64
C ILE A 36 11.46 -15.76 12.13
N HIS A 37 12.44 -15.71 13.03
CA HIS A 37 12.21 -15.77 14.47
C HIS A 37 11.89 -14.40 15.10
N ASP A 38 12.05 -13.32 14.34
CA ASP A 38 11.67 -11.98 14.81
C ASP A 38 10.14 -11.90 14.96
N PRO A 39 9.61 -11.05 15.86
CA PRO A 39 8.19 -10.81 15.96
C PRO A 39 7.60 -10.34 14.61
N PRO A 40 6.33 -10.67 14.31
CA PRO A 40 5.67 -10.12 13.13
C PRO A 40 5.71 -8.60 13.12
N PHE A 41 6.00 -7.99 11.97
CA PHE A 41 6.14 -6.55 11.82
C PHE A 41 4.92 -5.78 12.35
N MET A 42 3.72 -6.27 12.03
CA MET A 42 2.46 -5.65 12.48
C MET A 42 2.15 -5.82 13.97
N SER A 43 2.97 -6.55 14.73
CA SER A 43 2.89 -6.61 16.19
C SER A 43 3.67 -5.48 16.89
N ILE A 44 4.52 -4.77 16.16
CA ILE A 44 5.31 -3.65 16.67
C ILE A 44 4.38 -2.44 16.85
N PRO A 45 4.31 -1.82 18.04
CA PRO A 45 3.51 -0.62 18.25
C PRO A 45 3.88 0.50 17.26
N GLY A 46 2.87 1.07 16.61
CA GLY A 46 3.07 2.12 15.62
C GLY A 46 3.47 1.63 14.21
N ALA A 47 3.61 0.32 13.99
CA ALA A 47 3.85 -0.21 12.65
C ALA A 47 2.67 0.08 11.72
N LEU A 48 2.96 0.73 10.60
CA LEU A 48 2.00 1.05 9.55
C LEU A 48 2.27 0.20 8.33
N ALA A 49 1.20 -0.29 7.72
CA ALA A 49 1.23 -0.93 6.42
C ALA A 49 0.40 -0.12 5.43
N PHE A 50 0.94 0.06 4.23
CA PHE A 50 0.26 0.74 3.14
C PHE A 50 0.23 -0.16 1.91
N SER A 51 -0.90 -0.17 1.20
CA SER A 51 -0.91 -0.64 -0.18
C SER A 51 -0.52 0.51 -1.10
N ILE A 52 0.32 0.22 -2.08
CA ILE A 52 0.72 1.16 -3.13
C ILE A 52 -0.11 0.88 -4.39
N TYR A 53 -0.68 1.92 -4.98
CA TYR A 53 -1.30 1.89 -6.29
C TYR A 53 -0.60 2.87 -7.22
N VAL A 54 -0.27 2.40 -8.43
CA VAL A 54 0.30 3.21 -9.51
C VAL A 54 -0.38 2.81 -10.80
N ASP A 55 -0.87 3.78 -11.56
CA ASP A 55 -1.56 3.57 -12.83
C ASP A 55 -1.34 4.75 -13.76
N TRP A 56 -1.37 4.54 -15.07
CA TRP A 56 -1.03 5.55 -16.07
C TRP A 56 -2.27 6.01 -16.83
N PHE A 57 -2.56 7.31 -16.79
CA PHE A 57 -3.68 7.88 -17.53
C PHE A 57 -3.31 9.21 -18.19
N ASN A 58 -4.05 9.57 -19.25
CA ASN A 58 -3.91 10.87 -19.89
C ASN A 58 -4.64 11.94 -19.07
N ALA A 59 -3.89 12.79 -18.38
CA ALA A 59 -4.45 13.88 -17.59
C ALA A 59 -5.19 14.95 -18.44
N HIS A 60 -4.93 15.00 -19.75
CA HIS A 60 -5.53 15.94 -20.68
C HIS A 60 -6.70 15.33 -21.49
N GLY A 61 -7.17 14.14 -21.13
CA GLY A 61 -8.33 13.49 -21.78
C GLY A 61 -8.01 12.88 -23.14
N THR A 62 -8.89 13.06 -24.14
CA THR A 62 -8.74 12.51 -25.50
C THR A 62 -7.80 13.34 -26.40
N SER A 63 -7.21 14.42 -25.87
CA SER A 63 -6.32 15.28 -26.62
C SER A 63 -5.03 14.55 -26.99
N THR A 64 -4.50 14.83 -28.18
CA THR A 64 -3.33 14.17 -28.80
C THR A 64 -2.01 14.45 -28.09
N TRP A 65 -2.01 15.28 -27.04
CA TRP A 65 -0.86 15.47 -26.17
C TRP A 65 -0.66 14.19 -25.36
N LEU A 66 0.37 13.42 -25.73
CA LEU A 66 0.83 12.21 -25.08
C LEU A 66 1.41 12.54 -23.69
N ALA A 67 0.56 12.93 -22.74
CA ALA A 67 0.94 13.25 -21.38
C ALA A 67 0.31 12.21 -20.44
N SER A 68 0.84 10.99 -20.51
CA SER A 68 0.52 9.95 -19.52
C SER A 68 1.19 10.29 -18.19
N ILE A 69 0.43 10.39 -17.11
CA ILE A 69 0.97 10.58 -15.75
C ILE A 69 0.62 9.40 -14.88
N GLY A 70 1.50 9.09 -13.92
CA GLY A 70 1.32 7.99 -12.98
C GLY A 70 1.30 8.47 -11.53
N PRO A 71 0.13 8.70 -10.89
CA PRO A 71 0.10 8.98 -9.46
C PRO A 71 0.56 7.76 -8.67
N ILE A 72 1.30 8.01 -7.60
CA ILE A 72 1.61 7.02 -6.57
C ILE A 72 0.64 7.28 -5.42
N MET A 73 -0.30 6.36 -5.23
CA MET A 73 -1.31 6.43 -4.17
C MET A 73 -1.01 5.42 -3.08
N LEU A 74 -1.15 5.85 -1.83
CA LEU A 74 -0.99 5.02 -0.63
C LEU A 74 -2.33 4.92 0.10
N MET A 75 -2.70 3.71 0.51
CA MET A 75 -3.88 3.46 1.34
C MET A 75 -3.44 2.71 2.60
N CYS A 76 -3.78 3.26 3.76
CA CYS A 76 -3.39 2.69 5.05
C CYS A 76 -4.19 1.42 5.34
N LEU A 77 -3.50 0.28 5.36
CA LEU A 77 -4.11 -1.04 5.59
C LEU A 77 -4.45 -1.29 7.06
N ASN A 78 -3.96 -0.46 7.97
CA ASN A 78 -4.34 -0.49 9.40
C ASN A 78 -5.78 0.00 9.62
N LEU A 79 -6.39 0.69 8.66
CA LEU A 79 -7.80 1.06 8.73
C LEU A 79 -8.71 -0.15 8.47
N PRO A 80 -9.94 -0.17 9.01
CA PRO A 80 -10.93 -1.18 8.65
C PRO A 80 -11.15 -1.24 7.12
N PRO A 81 -11.39 -2.42 6.52
CA PRO A 81 -11.54 -2.57 5.07
C PRO A 81 -12.49 -1.56 4.41
N SER A 82 -13.60 -1.23 5.08
CA SER A 82 -14.61 -0.27 4.62
C SER A 82 -14.12 1.18 4.58
N GLU A 83 -13.04 1.52 5.28
CA GLU A 83 -12.50 2.88 5.34
C GLU A 83 -11.30 3.11 4.41
N ARG A 84 -10.54 2.05 4.04
CA ARG A 84 -9.24 2.17 3.36
C ARG A 84 -9.27 2.97 2.06
N PHE A 85 -10.31 2.77 1.24
CA PHE A 85 -10.42 3.36 -0.09
C PHE A 85 -11.33 4.59 -0.13
N LYS A 86 -11.78 5.10 1.03
CA LYS A 86 -12.52 6.36 1.05
C LYS A 86 -11.57 7.49 0.63
N PRO A 87 -12.02 8.48 -0.18
CA PRO A 87 -11.15 9.56 -0.65
C PRO A 87 -10.35 10.28 0.45
N LYS A 88 -10.93 10.45 1.65
CA LYS A 88 -10.27 11.05 2.82
C LYS A 88 -9.07 10.25 3.38
N ASN A 89 -8.93 8.98 3.01
CA ASN A 89 -7.92 8.05 3.50
C ASN A 89 -6.95 7.59 2.39
N VAL A 90 -7.08 8.13 1.18
CA VAL A 90 -6.17 7.90 0.06
C VAL A 90 -5.15 9.03 0.03
N TYR A 91 -3.87 8.70 0.07
CA TYR A 91 -2.78 9.67 0.07
C TYR A 91 -2.04 9.64 -1.27
N VAL A 92 -2.00 10.76 -1.98
CA VAL A 92 -1.16 10.90 -3.18
C VAL A 92 0.24 11.26 -2.72
N SER A 93 1.17 10.31 -2.78
CA SER A 93 2.54 10.48 -2.30
C SER A 93 3.49 11.01 -3.36
N GLY A 94 3.11 10.91 -4.64
CA GLY A 94 3.89 11.43 -5.76
C GLY A 94 3.16 11.34 -7.09
N ILE A 95 3.72 12.01 -8.10
CA ILE A 95 3.24 11.95 -9.49
C ILE A 95 4.45 11.68 -10.38
N ILE A 96 4.40 10.59 -11.12
CA ILE A 96 5.39 10.24 -12.14
C ILE A 96 5.01 11.00 -13.42
N PRO A 97 5.87 11.90 -13.92
CA PRO A 97 5.58 12.66 -15.12
C PRO A 97 5.66 11.79 -16.38
N GLY A 98 4.91 12.19 -17.40
CA GLY A 98 4.92 11.59 -18.73
C GLY A 98 6.19 11.89 -19.53
N PRO A 99 6.20 11.56 -20.84
CA PRO A 99 5.02 11.44 -21.70
C PRO A 99 4.36 10.05 -21.76
N LYS A 100 5.08 9.00 -21.34
CA LYS A 100 4.65 7.60 -21.49
C LYS A 100 4.67 6.86 -20.17
N GLU A 101 3.96 5.74 -20.16
CA GLU A 101 4.05 4.76 -19.08
C GLU A 101 5.48 4.29 -18.88
N THR A 102 5.86 4.15 -17.61
CA THR A 102 7.18 3.63 -17.26
C THR A 102 7.17 2.11 -17.33
N THR A 103 8.25 1.53 -17.84
CA THR A 103 8.45 0.07 -17.74
C THR A 103 8.52 -0.37 -16.27
N ALA A 104 8.24 -1.64 -15.99
CA ALA A 104 8.35 -2.21 -14.64
C ALA A 104 9.74 -1.98 -14.00
N LEU A 105 10.81 -2.05 -14.81
CA LEU A 105 12.17 -1.77 -14.35
C LEU A 105 12.35 -0.29 -13.94
N GLN A 106 11.82 0.64 -14.74
CA GLN A 106 11.86 2.07 -14.43
C GLN A 106 11.05 2.40 -13.19
N LEU A 107 9.88 1.77 -13.02
CA LEU A 107 9.05 1.93 -11.83
C LEU A 107 9.82 1.55 -10.56
N ASN A 108 10.58 0.45 -10.57
CA ASN A 108 11.41 0.07 -9.42
C ASN A 108 12.41 1.18 -9.02
N TYR A 109 13.05 1.84 -9.99
CA TYR A 109 13.95 2.97 -9.72
C TYR A 109 13.21 4.18 -9.15
N LEU A 110 12.01 4.46 -9.65
CA LEU A 110 11.18 5.57 -9.18
C LEU A 110 10.61 5.35 -7.77
N LEU A 111 10.40 4.09 -7.38
CA LEU A 111 9.96 3.73 -6.03
C LEU A 111 11.10 3.68 -5.01
N MET A 112 12.37 3.64 -5.45
CA MET A 112 13.51 3.56 -4.52
C MET A 112 13.54 4.68 -3.46
N PRO A 113 13.27 5.96 -3.78
CA PRO A 113 13.23 7.02 -2.77
C PRO A 113 12.18 6.73 -1.69
N PHE A 114 10.96 6.34 -2.11
CA PHE A 114 9.89 5.97 -1.17
C PHE A 114 10.31 4.80 -0.27
N ILE A 115 10.94 3.77 -0.82
CA ILE A 115 11.41 2.62 -0.04
C ILE A 115 12.52 3.03 0.95
N LYS A 116 13.39 3.99 0.58
CA LYS A 116 14.46 4.47 1.46
C LYS A 116 13.94 5.31 2.62
N ASP A 117 12.87 6.06 2.40
CA ASP A 117 12.26 6.96 3.39
C ASP A 117 11.30 6.22 4.32
N LEU A 118 10.69 5.13 3.86
CA LEU A 118 9.90 4.20 4.65
C LEU A 118 10.84 3.21 5.39
N LYS A 119 11.46 3.68 6.47
CA LYS A 119 12.24 2.85 7.42
C LYS A 119 11.55 2.71 8.76
#